data_AF-A0A1B3SMR9-F1
#
_entry.id   AF-A0A1B3SMR9-F1
#
_cell.length_a   1.000
_cell.length_b   1.000
_cell.length_c   1.000
_cell.angle_alpha   90.00
_cell.angle_beta   90.00
_cell.angle_gamma   90.00
#
_symmetry.space_group_name_H-M   'P 1'
#
loop_
_entity.id
_entity.type
_entity.pdbx_description
1 polymer ?
#
loop_
_entity_poly.entity_id
_entity_poly.type
_entity_poly.pdbx_seq_one_letter_code
_entity_poly.pdbx_strand_id
1 'polypeptide(L)'
;VSVADEVHGFKYFDDRDLLGFVDGTENPVDQAAIDATHIGDEDADFAGGSYVIVEISHDMKGWNAVPVEEQENIIGRHKLSDIEQPDLKKKPYAHNL
;
A
#
# COMPACT_ATOMS: atom_id res chain seq x y z
N VAL A 1 27.40 -14.39 6.94
CA VAL A 1 26.07 -13.74 6.93
C VAL A 1 25.36 -14.10 8.22
N SER A 2 24.67 -13.14 8.86
CA SER A 2 23.85 -13.33 10.06
C SER A 2 22.55 -12.54 9.90
N VAL A 3 21.46 -12.98 10.52
CA VAL A 3 20.15 -12.32 10.46
C VAL A 3 20.22 -11.00 11.23
N ALA A 4 19.82 -9.90 10.58
CA ALA A 4 19.74 -8.57 11.20
C ALA A 4 18.31 -8.26 11.69
N ASP A 5 17.31 -8.68 10.92
CA ASP A 5 15.89 -8.59 11.25
C ASP A 5 15.13 -9.74 10.57
N GLU A 6 14.03 -10.19 11.19
CA GLU A 6 13.20 -11.28 10.69
C GLU A 6 11.73 -11.04 11.05
N VAL A 7 10.92 -10.83 10.03
CA VAL A 7 9.47 -10.60 10.16
C VAL A 7 8.73 -11.67 9.38
N HIS A 8 7.80 -12.36 10.05
CA HIS A 8 6.94 -13.37 9.42
C HIS A 8 5.61 -12.73 9.06
N GLY A 9 5.46 -12.38 7.79
CA GLY A 9 4.21 -11.87 7.24
C GLY A 9 3.15 -12.96 7.05
N PHE A 10 1.89 -12.55 7.03
CA PHE A 10 0.76 -13.40 6.70
C PHE A 10 -0.26 -12.60 5.88
N LYS A 11 -1.01 -13.28 5.01
CA LYS A 11 -2.16 -12.67 4.35
C LYS A 11 -3.29 -12.53 5.38
N TYR A 12 -3.84 -11.33 5.51
CA TYR A 12 -4.93 -11.05 6.43
C TYR A 12 -6.25 -10.93 5.65
N PHE A 13 -7.20 -11.81 5.96
CA PHE A 13 -8.51 -11.91 5.28
C PHE A 13 -8.41 -11.85 3.74
N ASP A 14 -9.19 -10.96 3.13
CA ASP A 14 -9.33 -10.68 1.70
C ASP A 14 -8.31 -9.62 1.22
N ASP A 15 -7.02 -9.84 1.51
CA ASP A 15 -5.90 -8.95 1.14
C ASP A 15 -5.92 -7.61 1.88
N ARG A 16 -6.22 -7.66 3.19
CA ARG A 16 -6.23 -6.46 4.05
C ARG A 16 -4.90 -6.21 4.74
N ASP A 17 -4.61 -4.94 4.98
CA ASP A 17 -3.60 -4.52 5.94
C ASP A 17 -4.10 -4.67 7.39
N LEU A 18 -3.23 -4.35 8.36
CA LEU A 18 -3.61 -4.35 9.77
C LEU A 18 -4.57 -3.21 10.14
N LEU A 19 -4.66 -2.15 9.33
CA LEU A 19 -5.61 -1.04 9.50
C LEU A 19 -7.04 -1.45 9.12
N GLY A 20 -7.18 -2.57 8.41
CA GLY A 20 -8.42 -3.21 8.02
C GLY A 20 -8.94 -2.75 6.66
N PHE A 21 -8.11 -2.14 5.83
CA PHE A 21 -8.42 -1.77 4.45
C PHE A 21 -7.78 -2.79 3.51
N VAL A 22 -8.38 -3.00 2.33
CA VAL A 22 -7.72 -3.80 1.28
C VAL A 22 -6.50 -3.00 0.80
N ASP A 23 -5.37 -3.68 0.68
CA ASP A 23 -4.09 -3.07 0.31
C ASP A 23 -3.56 -3.68 -0.99
N GLY A 24 -3.00 -2.83 -1.85
CA GLY A 24 -2.53 -3.20 -3.18
C GLY A 24 -3.57 -3.16 -4.29
N THR A 25 -4.78 -2.64 -4.06
CA THR A 25 -5.84 -2.55 -5.10
C THR A 25 -5.39 -1.78 -6.35
N GLU A 26 -4.59 -0.73 -6.18
CA GLU A 26 -4.09 0.12 -7.28
C GLU A 26 -2.70 -0.32 -7.78
N ASN A 27 -2.20 -1.48 -7.34
CA ASN A 27 -0.92 -1.96 -7.86
C ASN A 27 -1.04 -2.23 -9.37
N PRO A 28 -0.06 -1.81 -10.17
CA PRO A 28 -0.03 -2.15 -11.57
C PRO A 28 0.07 -3.68 -11.73
N VAL A 29 -0.50 -4.20 -12.81
CA VAL A 29 -0.51 -5.62 -13.14
C VAL A 29 0.08 -5.85 -14.53
N ASP A 30 0.48 -7.11 -14.78
CA ASP A 30 1.05 -7.55 -16.06
C ASP A 30 2.23 -6.65 -16.51
N GLN A 31 2.18 -6.14 -17.74
CA GLN A 31 3.26 -5.32 -18.29
C GLN A 31 3.45 -4.01 -17.52
N ALA A 32 2.38 -3.41 -17.00
CA ALA A 32 2.49 -2.17 -16.24
C ALA A 32 3.29 -2.38 -14.94
N ALA A 33 3.23 -3.58 -14.35
CA ALA A 33 4.03 -3.91 -13.17
C ALA A 33 5.52 -3.96 -13.50
N ILE A 34 5.86 -4.57 -14.65
CA ILE A 34 7.24 -4.64 -15.14
C ILE A 34 7.76 -3.24 -15.41
N ASP A 35 6.99 -2.44 -16.17
CA ASP A 35 7.36 -1.08 -16.55
C ASP A 35 7.53 -0.16 -15.34
N ALA A 36 6.79 -0.40 -14.25
CA ALA A 36 6.86 0.40 -13.02
C ALA A 36 8.00 -0.02 -12.07
N THR A 37 8.53 -1.24 -12.17
CA THR A 37 9.43 -1.81 -11.14
C THR A 37 10.80 -2.20 -11.66
N HIS A 38 10.96 -2.46 -12.96
CA HIS A 38 12.23 -2.88 -13.54
C HIS A 38 13.04 -1.68 -14.05
N ILE A 39 14.33 -1.67 -13.74
CA ILE A 39 15.30 -0.80 -14.38
C ILE A 39 15.39 -1.18 -15.86
N GLY A 40 15.26 -0.19 -16.74
CA GLY A 40 15.32 -0.34 -18.19
C GLY A 40 16.61 0.20 -18.80
N ASP A 41 16.53 0.63 -20.06
CA ASP A 41 17.67 1.16 -20.82
C ASP A 41 18.20 2.49 -20.27
N GLU A 42 17.46 3.15 -19.36
CA GLU A 42 17.93 4.32 -18.64
C GLU A 42 19.16 4.03 -17.76
N ASP A 43 19.37 2.77 -17.37
CA ASP A 43 20.58 2.29 -16.69
C ASP A 43 20.89 0.83 -17.11
N ALA A 44 21.33 0.69 -18.36
CA ALA A 44 21.48 -0.60 -19.05
C ALA A 44 22.36 -1.63 -18.33
N ASP A 45 23.34 -1.20 -17.52
CA ASP A 45 24.20 -2.08 -16.74
C ASP A 45 23.44 -2.82 -15.63
N PHE A 46 22.30 -2.27 -15.20
CA PHE A 46 21.43 -2.80 -14.15
C PHE A 46 20.04 -3.21 -14.67
N ALA A 47 19.86 -3.26 -15.99
CA ALA A 47 18.58 -3.61 -16.61
C ALA A 47 18.02 -4.94 -16.08
N GLY A 48 16.73 -4.94 -15.73
CA GLY A 48 16.04 -6.05 -15.07
C GLY A 48 16.23 -6.12 -13.55
N GLY A 49 17.02 -5.22 -12.96
CA GLY A 49 17.08 -4.97 -11.52
C GLY A 49 15.91 -4.13 -11.03
N SER A 50 15.83 -3.89 -9.72
CA SER A 50 14.80 -3.08 -9.08
C SER A 50 15.30 -2.47 -7.77
N TYR A 51 14.63 -1.42 -7.30
CA TYR A 51 14.86 -0.83 -5.99
C TYR A 51 13.73 -1.22 -5.04
N VAL A 52 14.10 -1.80 -3.89
CA VAL A 52 13.16 -2.23 -2.85
C VAL A 52 13.37 -1.44 -1.56
N ILE A 53 12.28 -0.96 -0.98
CA ILE A 53 12.24 -0.25 0.31
C ILE A 53 11.30 -1.03 1.23
N VAL A 54 11.70 -1.24 2.48
CA VAL A 54 10.93 -1.99 3.48
C VAL A 54 10.75 -1.12 4.73
N GLU A 55 9.50 -0.91 5.15
CA GLU A 55 9.13 -0.18 6.37
C GLU A 55 7.87 -0.81 6.99
N ILE A 56 7.83 -0.95 8.32
CA ILE A 56 6.64 -1.40 9.06
C ILE A 56 6.48 -0.62 10.37
N SER A 57 5.37 0.10 10.55
CA SER A 57 5.03 0.75 11.83
C SER A 57 3.56 1.15 11.85
N HIS A 58 2.83 0.77 12.91
CA HIS A 58 1.42 1.15 13.07
C HIS A 58 1.08 1.39 14.55
N ASP A 59 0.49 2.55 14.86
CA ASP A 59 -0.20 2.77 16.14
C ASP A 59 -1.65 2.28 16.04
N MET A 60 -1.85 0.99 16.30
CA MET A 60 -3.17 0.36 16.24
C MET A 60 -4.13 0.90 17.30
N LYS A 61 -3.63 1.42 18.43
CA LYS A 61 -4.49 1.97 19.47
C LYS A 61 -5.02 3.33 19.04
N GLY A 62 -4.15 4.19 18.51
CA GLY A 62 -4.54 5.46 17.92
C GLY A 62 -5.51 5.27 16.75
N TRP A 63 -5.18 4.35 15.83
CA TRP A 63 -5.99 4.07 14.65
C TRP A 63 -7.42 3.61 15.00
N ASN A 64 -7.55 2.65 15.91
CA ASN A 64 -8.85 2.11 16.30
C ASN A 64 -9.72 3.10 17.10
N ALA A 65 -9.15 4.21 17.57
CA ALA A 65 -9.91 5.29 18.19
C ALA A 65 -10.53 6.26 17.16
N VAL A 66 -10.08 6.22 15.91
CA VAL A 66 -10.61 7.04 14.81
C VAL A 66 -11.93 6.45 14.31
N PRO A 67 -13.01 7.24 14.16
CA PRO A 67 -14.26 6.78 13.54
C PRO A 67 -14.04 6.26 12.11
N VAL A 68 -14.82 5.27 11.68
CA VAL A 68 -14.64 4.62 10.37
C VAL A 68 -14.71 5.64 9.24
N GLU A 69 -15.64 6.60 9.29
CA GLU A 69 -15.79 7.63 8.27
C GLU A 69 -14.53 8.49 8.12
N GLU A 70 -13.80 8.73 9.21
CA GLU A 70 -12.54 9.47 9.17
C GLU A 70 -11.37 8.57 8.75
N GLN A 71 -11.38 7.29 9.11
CA GLN A 71 -10.42 6.33 8.53
C GLN A 71 -10.58 6.25 7.00
N GLU A 72 -11.81 6.21 6.50
CA GLU A 72 -12.11 6.23 5.06
C GLU A 72 -11.66 7.54 4.40
N ASN A 73 -11.76 8.68 5.08
CA ASN A 73 -11.21 9.95 4.59
C ASN A 73 -9.67 9.95 4.54
N ILE A 74 -9.02 9.31 5.51
CA ILE A 74 -7.56 9.19 5.58
C ILE A 74 -7.04 8.24 4.50
N ILE A 75 -7.72 7.12 4.25
CA ILE A 75 -7.32 6.16 3.22
C ILE A 75 -7.78 6.60 1.81
N GLY A 76 -8.96 7.21 1.71
CA GLY A 76 -9.60 7.62 0.45
C GLY A 76 -10.40 6.50 -0.25
N ARG A 77 -10.72 5.42 0.48
CA ARG A 77 -11.57 4.31 0.03
C ARG A 77 -12.55 3.91 1.12
N HIS A 78 -13.63 3.22 0.75
CA HIS A 78 -14.56 2.65 1.72
C HIS A 78 -14.00 1.38 2.35
N LYS A 79 -14.05 1.28 3.68
CA LYS A 79 -13.31 0.28 4.43
C LYS A 79 -13.72 -1.14 4.09
N LEU A 80 -15.03 -1.41 4.06
CA LEU A 80 -15.53 -2.76 3.82
C LEU A 80 -15.50 -3.13 2.33
N SER A 81 -16.06 -2.27 1.48
CA SER A 81 -16.28 -2.56 0.06
C SER A 81 -15.07 -2.31 -0.82
N ASP A 82 -14.03 -1.65 -0.29
CA ASP A 82 -12.86 -1.21 -1.05
C ASP A 82 -13.20 -0.30 -2.25
N ILE A 83 -14.35 0.39 -2.22
CA ILE A 83 -14.73 1.30 -3.30
C ILE A 83 -14.01 2.63 -3.08
N GLU A 84 -13.32 3.11 -4.11
CA GLU A 84 -12.65 4.40 -4.09
C GLU A 84 -13.64 5.57 -3.89
N GLN A 85 -13.27 6.55 -3.07
CA GLN A 85 -14.06 7.77 -2.94
C GLN A 85 -13.96 8.62 -4.21
N PRO A 86 -15.06 9.28 -4.65
CA PRO A 86 -15.00 10.19 -5.79
C PRO A 86 -13.99 11.33 -5.57
N ASP A 87 -13.24 11.71 -6.60
CA ASP A 87 -12.20 12.76 -6.53
C ASP A 87 -12.69 14.06 -5.88
N LEU A 88 -13.90 14.49 -6.21
CA LEU A 88 -14.52 15.72 -5.66
C LEU A 88 -14.81 15.65 -4.14
N LYS A 89 -14.76 14.46 -3.55
CA LYS A 89 -15.00 14.19 -2.13
C LYS A 89 -13.73 13.78 -1.39
N LYS A 90 -12.73 13.25 -2.10
CA LYS A 90 -11.46 12.78 -1.52
C LYS A 90 -10.77 13.95 -0.80
N LYS A 91 -10.36 13.72 0.44
CA LYS A 91 -9.69 14.75 1.24
C LYS A 91 -8.29 14.99 0.68
N PRO A 92 -7.77 16.23 0.72
CA PRO A 92 -6.43 16.57 0.22
C PRO A 92 -5.27 15.88 0.97
N TYR A 93 -5.57 15.16 2.05
CA TYR A 93 -4.63 14.40 2.85
C TYR A 93 -4.85 12.88 2.75
N ALA A 94 -5.77 12.43 1.89
CA ALA A 94 -6.01 11.00 1.71
C ALA A 94 -4.74 10.33 1.16
N HIS A 95 -4.48 9.10 1.62
CA HIS A 95 -3.29 8.35 1.26
C HIS A 95 -3.20 8.05 -0.24
N ASN A 96 -4.33 7.83 -0.91
CA ASN A 96 -4.41 7.47 -2.33
C ASN A 96 -4.70 8.67 -3.27
N LEU A 97 -4.17 9.84 -2.95
CA LEU A 97 -4.18 11.00 -3.85
C LEU A 97 -3.07 10.94 -4.90
#